data_AF-A0A934B719-F1
#
_entry.id   AF-A0A934B719-F1
#
_cell.length_a   1.000
_cell.length_b   1.000
_cell.length_c   1.000
_cell.angle_alpha   90.00
_cell.angle_beta   90.00
_cell.angle_gamma   90.00
#
_symmetry.space_group_name_H-M   'P 1'
#
loop_
_entity.id
_entity.type
_entity.pdbx_description
1 polymer ?
#
loop_
_entity_poly.entity_id
_entity_poly.type
_entity_poly.pdbx_seq_one_letter_code
_entity_poly.pdbx_strand_id
1 'polypeptide(L)'
;MSIQDLCRRIQPVDVNLQKKAQARLDRLTKPLGSLGRLEELAASYVAITGELKPNVPHAVVFTFAADHGVTLEGVSAYPREVTPQMVLNFLRGGAGVNVLAKHAGVDVRVVDIGVDYEFGTVPGLLDRKVMKGTNNLAVTSAMTRSQTEQAVMIGVELA
;
A
#
# COMPACT_ATOMS: atom_id res chain seq x y z
N MET A 1 -5.74 12.89 -16.00
CA MET A 1 -4.33 13.03 -15.59
C MET A 1 -3.64 11.71 -15.92
N SER A 2 -2.56 11.72 -16.69
CA SER A 2 -1.84 10.48 -17.06
C SER A 2 -0.86 10.02 -15.96
N ILE A 3 -0.42 8.77 -16.02
CA ILE A 3 0.66 8.27 -15.15
C ILE A 3 1.95 9.09 -15.36
N GLN A 4 2.24 9.50 -16.59
CA GLN A 4 3.40 10.35 -16.87
C GLN A 4 3.30 11.70 -16.18
N ASP A 5 2.10 12.31 -16.14
CA ASP A 5 1.88 13.57 -15.44
C ASP A 5 2.08 13.42 -13.92
N LEU A 6 1.64 12.29 -13.36
CA LEU A 6 1.84 11.96 -11.95
C LEU A 6 3.32 11.75 -11.61
N CYS A 7 4.06 11.00 -12.43
CA CYS A 7 5.48 10.79 -12.22
C CYS A 7 6.26 12.12 -12.21
N ARG A 8 5.87 13.10 -13.04
CA ARG A 8 6.51 14.43 -13.04
C ARG A 8 6.23 15.24 -11.77
N ARG A 9 5.18 14.91 -11.02
CA ARG A 9 4.85 15.58 -9.74
C ARG A 9 5.68 15.05 -8.58
N ILE A 10 6.25 13.84 -8.68
CA ILE A 10 7.12 13.27 -7.65
C ILE A 10 8.42 14.06 -7.61
N GLN A 11 8.66 14.76 -6.50
CA GLN A 11 9.87 15.54 -6.29
C GLN A 11 10.89 14.75 -5.44
N PRO A 12 12.20 14.97 -5.63
CA PRO A 12 13.20 14.47 -4.70
C PRO A 12 13.00 15.11 -3.32
N VAL A 13 13.34 14.38 -2.26
CA VAL A 13 13.30 14.90 -0.89
C VAL A 13 14.35 16.00 -0.69
N ASP A 14 14.06 16.99 0.17
CA ASP A 14 15.01 18.06 0.49
C ASP A 14 16.10 17.55 1.44
N VAL A 15 17.28 17.27 0.87
CA VAL A 15 18.47 16.81 1.60
C VAL A 15 18.95 17.84 2.63
N ASN A 16 18.73 19.14 2.39
CA ASN A 16 19.08 20.17 3.38
C ASN A 16 18.13 20.12 4.58
N LEU A 17 16.86 19.79 4.36
CA LEU A 17 15.90 19.61 5.43
C LEU A 17 16.23 18.37 6.27
N GLN A 18 16.64 17.27 5.64
CA GLN A 18 17.15 16.08 6.33
C GLN A 18 18.36 16.42 7.23
N LYS A 19 19.33 17.19 6.72
CA LYS A 19 20.49 17.66 7.51
C LYS A 19 20.08 18.54 8.69
N LYS A 20 19.14 19.46 8.47
CA LYS A 20 18.59 20.31 9.55
C LYS A 20 17.87 19.48 10.61
N ALA A 21 17.15 18.43 10.20
CA ALA A 21 16.49 17.50 11.11
C ALA A 21 17.51 16.75 11.97
N GLN A 22 18.57 16.19 11.35
CA GLN A 22 19.63 15.50 12.08
C GLN A 22 20.34 16.45 13.06
N ALA A 23 20.70 17.66 12.62
CA ALA A 23 21.33 18.65 13.50
C ALA A 23 20.46 19.05 14.70
N ARG A 24 19.12 19.01 14.55
CA ARG A 24 18.19 19.18 15.68
C ARG A 24 18.19 17.96 16.60
N LEU A 25 18.15 16.74 16.05
CA LEU A 25 18.19 15.50 16.82
C LEU A 25 19.47 15.39 17.64
N ASP A 26 20.61 15.80 17.08
CA ASP A 26 21.92 15.81 17.75
C ASP A 26 21.99 16.75 18.96
N ARG A 27 21.12 17.77 19.02
CA ARG A 27 21.03 18.74 20.11
C ARG A 27 20.02 18.37 21.20
N LEU A 28 19.29 17.27 21.05
CA LEU A 28 18.37 16.80 22.07
C LEU A 28 19.14 16.24 23.27
N THR A 29 18.49 16.19 24.43
CA THR A 29 19.06 15.66 25.68
C THR A 29 19.21 14.13 25.61
N LYS A 30 20.18 13.67 24.83
CA LYS A 30 20.57 12.28 24.62
C LYS A 30 22.03 12.21 24.16
N PRO A 31 22.78 11.12 24.39
CA PRO A 31 24.06 10.94 23.73
C PRO A 31 23.89 10.97 22.20
N LEU A 32 24.88 11.52 21.50
CA LEU A 32 24.87 11.63 20.05
C LEU A 32 24.66 10.25 19.40
N GLY A 33 23.67 10.14 18.50
CA GLY A 33 23.34 8.89 17.80
C GLY A 33 22.76 7.76 18.66
N SER A 34 22.47 7.98 19.95
CA SER A 34 22.02 6.92 20.86
C SER A 34 20.68 6.27 20.49
N LEU A 35 19.85 6.92 19.66
CA LEU A 35 18.59 6.33 19.18
C LEU A 35 18.74 5.61 17.82
N GLY A 36 19.96 5.60 17.24
CA GLY A 36 20.30 4.88 16.02
C GLY A 36 19.30 5.11 14.88
N ARG A 37 18.70 4.02 14.37
CA ARG A 37 17.76 4.04 13.24
C ARG A 37 16.51 4.90 13.45
N LEU A 38 16.13 5.19 14.69
CA LEU A 38 15.01 6.09 14.95
C LEU A 38 15.33 7.54 14.55
N GLU A 39 16.60 7.95 14.67
CA GLU A 39 17.04 9.28 14.23
C GLU A 39 17.02 9.38 12.71
N GLU A 40 17.52 8.35 12.03
CA GLU A 40 17.52 8.25 10.57
C GLU A 40 16.08 8.30 10.01
N LEU A 41 15.15 7.57 10.65
CA LEU A 41 13.74 7.54 10.27
C LEU A 41 13.08 8.90 10.46
N ALA A 42 13.30 9.55 11.61
CA ALA A 42 12.74 10.87 11.89
C ALA A 42 13.27 11.93 10.91
N ALA A 43 14.57 11.91 10.60
CA ALA A 43 15.17 12.83 9.62
C ALA A 43 14.61 12.61 8.20
N SER A 44 14.41 11.35 7.81
CA SER A 44 13.80 11.00 6.52
C SER A 44 12.34 11.45 6.44
N TYR A 45 11.57 11.28 7.52
CA TYR A 45 10.18 11.73 7.60
C TYR A 45 10.05 13.25 7.49
N VAL A 46 10.93 14.00 8.15
CA VAL A 46 11.04 15.46 7.97
C VAL A 46 11.32 15.82 6.51
N ALA A 47 12.24 15.12 5.84
CA ALA A 47 12.58 15.39 4.45
C ALA A 47 11.43 15.08 3.47
N ILE A 48 10.64 14.03 3.75
CA ILE A 48 9.47 13.64 2.96
C ILE A 48 8.32 14.65 3.15
N THR A 49 8.05 15.05 4.39
CA THR A 49 6.94 15.97 4.71
C THR A 49 7.24 17.42 4.35
N GLY A 50 8.51 17.80 4.22
CA GLY A 50 8.90 19.20 4.01
C GLY A 50 8.82 20.05 5.28
N GLU A 51 8.51 19.46 6.44
CA GLU A 51 8.31 20.16 7.71
C GLU A 51 9.37 19.75 8.75
N LEU A 52 10.01 20.71 9.43
CA LEU A 52 11.02 20.41 10.47
C LEU A 52 10.45 19.80 11.76
N LYS A 53 9.14 19.93 11.98
CA LYS A 53 8.41 19.44 13.15
C LYS A 53 7.06 18.86 12.70
N PRO A 54 7.07 17.79 11.90
CA PRO A 54 5.84 17.20 11.41
C PRO A 54 5.10 16.55 12.58
N ASN A 55 3.77 16.53 12.50
CA ASN A 55 2.96 15.75 13.43
C ASN A 55 3.17 14.24 13.19
N VAL A 56 2.83 13.41 14.17
CA VAL A 56 2.76 11.96 13.94
C VAL A 56 1.68 11.70 12.88
N PRO A 57 1.99 10.97 11.79
CA PRO A 57 1.04 10.76 10.72
C PRO A 57 -0.09 9.84 11.17
N HIS A 58 -1.28 10.09 10.63
CA HIS A 58 -2.30 9.05 10.54
C HIS A 58 -1.91 8.09 9.42
N ALA A 59 -1.87 6.79 9.70
CA ALA A 59 -1.49 5.78 8.73
C ALA A 59 -2.70 4.93 8.33
N VAL A 60 -2.66 4.44 7.09
CA VAL A 60 -3.66 3.54 6.52
C VAL A 60 -2.94 2.43 5.74
N VAL A 61 -3.41 1.19 5.88
CA VAL A 61 -3.02 0.05 5.06
C VAL A 61 -4.11 -0.21 4.04
N PHE A 62 -3.78 -0.08 2.75
CA PHE A 62 -4.63 -0.54 1.67
C PHE A 62 -4.26 -1.99 1.31
N THR A 63 -5.21 -2.91 1.45
CA THR A 63 -5.05 -4.33 1.05
C THR A 63 -5.77 -4.55 -0.27
N PHE A 64 -5.01 -4.60 -1.36
CA PHE A 64 -5.51 -4.88 -2.70
C PHE A 64 -5.60 -6.39 -2.93
N ALA A 65 -6.80 -6.88 -3.25
CA ALA A 65 -7.05 -8.30 -3.53
C ALA A 65 -7.37 -8.52 -5.01
N ALA A 66 -6.68 -9.50 -5.60
CA ALA A 66 -6.91 -9.96 -6.96
C ALA A 66 -6.52 -11.44 -7.11
N ASP A 67 -7.11 -12.11 -8.08
CA ASP A 67 -6.71 -13.46 -8.49
C ASP A 67 -5.79 -13.42 -9.71
N HIS A 68 -5.00 -14.48 -9.88
CA HIS A 68 -4.06 -14.61 -10.99
C HIS A 68 -4.33 -15.87 -11.80
N GLY A 69 -4.54 -15.74 -13.11
CA GLY A 69 -4.82 -16.88 -13.99
C GLY A 69 -3.71 -17.92 -14.05
N VAL A 70 -2.46 -17.55 -13.73
CA VAL A 70 -1.33 -18.49 -13.67
C VAL A 70 -1.49 -19.55 -12.56
N THR A 71 -2.37 -19.33 -11.59
CA THR A 71 -2.67 -20.32 -10.55
C THR A 71 -3.24 -21.63 -11.11
N LEU A 72 -3.79 -21.60 -12.34
CA LEU A 72 -4.21 -22.80 -13.07
C LEU A 72 -3.06 -23.77 -13.38
N GLU A 73 -1.81 -23.29 -13.36
CA GLU A 73 -0.61 -24.11 -13.57
C GLU A 73 -0.19 -24.90 -12.30
N GLY A 74 -0.99 -24.89 -11.23
CA GLY A 74 -0.67 -25.62 -10.00
C GLY A 74 0.48 -25.02 -9.18
N VAL A 75 0.80 -23.75 -9.41
CA VAL A 75 1.91 -23.04 -8.76
C VAL A 75 1.57 -22.47 -7.37
N SER A 76 0.32 -22.62 -6.92
CA SER A 76 -0.16 -22.08 -5.64
C SER A 76 -0.28 -23.17 -4.59
N ALA A 77 0.13 -22.86 -3.36
CA ALA A 77 -0.06 -23.75 -2.20
C ALA A 77 -1.53 -23.84 -1.74
N TYR A 78 -2.37 -22.87 -2.12
CA TYR A 78 -3.78 -22.81 -1.75
C TYR A 78 -4.68 -22.69 -2.98
N PRO A 79 -5.92 -23.23 -2.90
CA PRO A 79 -6.92 -23.03 -3.95
C PRO A 79 -7.28 -21.56 -4.15
N ARG A 80 -7.71 -21.20 -5.35
CA ARG A 80 -8.07 -19.81 -5.72
C ARG A 80 -9.29 -19.29 -4.96
N GLU A 81 -10.15 -20.18 -4.49
CA GLU A 81 -11.34 -19.87 -3.69
C GLU A 81 -10.99 -19.27 -2.33
N VAL A 82 -9.72 -19.35 -1.90
CA VAL A 82 -9.25 -18.74 -0.66
C VAL A 82 -9.22 -17.20 -0.77
N THR A 83 -8.97 -16.63 -1.96
CA THR A 83 -8.92 -15.17 -2.14
C THR A 83 -10.20 -14.47 -1.68
N PRO A 84 -11.42 -14.84 -2.14
CA PRO A 84 -12.65 -14.21 -1.65
C PRO A 84 -12.92 -14.48 -0.18
N GLN A 85 -12.56 -15.65 0.35
CA GLN A 85 -12.69 -15.95 1.78
C GLN A 85 -11.80 -15.02 2.62
N MET A 86 -10.58 -14.74 2.16
CA MET A 86 -9.66 -13.82 2.83
C MET A 86 -10.14 -12.37 2.76
N VAL A 87 -10.72 -11.93 1.62
CA VAL A 87 -11.36 -10.61 1.54
C VAL A 87 -12.44 -10.45 2.60
N LEU A 88 -13.35 -11.43 2.73
CA LEU A 88 -14.36 -11.41 3.77
C LEU A 88 -13.75 -11.45 5.18
N ASN A 89 -12.63 -12.16 5.37
CA ASN A 89 -11.93 -12.18 6.65
C ASN A 89 -11.28 -10.82 7.00
N PHE A 90 -10.68 -10.12 6.03
CA PHE A 90 -10.14 -8.78 6.20
C PHE A 90 -11.24 -7.79 6.62
N LEU A 91 -12.40 -7.86 5.98
CA LEU A 91 -13.56 -7.02 6.28
C LEU A 91 -14.14 -7.29 7.67
N ARG A 92 -14.09 -8.54 8.13
CA ARG A 92 -14.50 -8.94 9.49
C ARG A 92 -13.46 -8.61 10.57
N GLY A 93 -12.26 -8.15 10.18
CA GLY A 93 -11.19 -7.82 11.12
C GLY A 93 -10.41 -9.04 11.65
N GLY A 94 -10.56 -10.22 11.02
CA GLY A 94 -10.03 -11.48 11.54
C GLY A 94 -8.66 -11.90 11.02
N ALA A 95 -8.04 -11.13 10.12
CA ALA A 95 -6.74 -11.47 9.55
C ALA A 95 -5.57 -10.84 10.32
N GLY A 96 -4.35 -11.36 10.09
CA GLY A 96 -3.15 -10.84 10.73
C GLY A 96 -2.91 -9.35 10.49
N VAL A 97 -3.18 -8.84 9.28
CA VAL A 97 -3.09 -7.39 8.98
C VAL A 97 -4.02 -6.57 9.86
N ASN A 98 -5.23 -7.06 10.17
CA ASN A 98 -6.17 -6.35 11.03
C ASN A 98 -5.66 -6.26 12.47
N VAL A 99 -5.11 -7.37 13.00
CA VAL A 99 -4.56 -7.43 14.36
C VAL A 99 -3.38 -6.49 14.51
N LEU A 100 -2.44 -6.52 13.55
CA LEU A 100 -1.25 -5.67 13.57
C LEU A 100 -1.60 -4.20 13.37
N ALA A 101 -2.49 -3.88 12.43
CA ALA A 101 -2.91 -2.50 12.17
C ALA A 101 -3.66 -1.92 13.37
N LYS A 102 -4.57 -2.69 14.01
CA LYS A 102 -5.23 -2.28 15.25
C LYS A 102 -4.23 -2.00 16.38
N HIS A 103 -3.23 -2.86 16.55
CA HIS A 103 -2.18 -2.65 17.55
C HIS A 103 -1.39 -1.36 17.30
N ALA A 104 -1.13 -1.03 16.04
CA ALA A 104 -0.41 0.17 15.64
C ALA A 104 -1.28 1.44 15.51
N GLY A 105 -2.61 1.36 15.72
CA GLY A 105 -3.53 2.48 15.52
C GLY A 105 -3.70 2.89 14.05
N VAL A 106 -3.62 1.92 13.14
CA VAL A 106 -3.65 2.10 11.69
C VAL A 106 -4.94 1.54 11.10
N ASP A 107 -5.58 2.29 10.19
CA ASP A 107 -6.77 1.82 9.49
C ASP A 107 -6.43 0.76 8.43
N VAL A 108 -7.34 -0.19 8.20
CA VAL A 108 -7.24 -1.14 7.08
C VAL A 108 -8.37 -0.88 6.10
N ARG A 109 -8.03 -0.67 4.82
CA ARG A 109 -8.97 -0.48 3.71
C ARG A 109 -8.79 -1.64 2.73
N VAL A 110 -9.84 -2.41 2.50
CA VAL A 110 -9.81 -3.57 1.60
C VAL A 110 -10.30 -3.13 0.23
N VAL A 111 -9.50 -3.39 -0.80
CA VAL A 111 -9.78 -3.01 -2.19
C VAL A 111 -9.87 -4.28 -3.02
N ASP A 112 -11.02 -4.52 -3.63
CA ASP A 112 -11.13 -5.53 -4.68
C ASP A 112 -10.67 -4.90 -6.00
N ILE A 113 -9.46 -5.25 -6.44
CA ILE A 113 -8.89 -4.76 -7.70
C ILE A 113 -9.02 -5.79 -8.82
N GLY A 114 -9.27 -7.06 -8.48
CA GLY A 114 -9.41 -8.09 -9.50
C GLY A 114 -9.69 -9.51 -9.00
N VAL A 115 -10.45 -9.68 -7.91
CA VAL A 115 -10.80 -11.03 -7.43
C VAL A 115 -11.73 -11.71 -8.43
N ASP A 116 -11.53 -12.98 -8.74
CA ASP A 116 -12.45 -13.77 -9.58
C ASP A 116 -13.65 -14.26 -8.74
N TYR A 117 -14.39 -13.29 -8.24
CA TYR A 117 -15.57 -13.49 -7.41
C TYR A 117 -16.45 -12.24 -7.44
N GLU A 118 -17.76 -12.45 -7.34
CA GLU A 118 -18.76 -11.37 -7.24
C GLU A 118 -19.22 -11.24 -5.79
N PHE A 119 -18.73 -10.21 -5.10
CA PHE A 119 -19.11 -9.97 -3.71
C PHE A 119 -20.49 -9.35 -3.55
N GLY A 120 -21.02 -8.71 -4.60
CA GLY A 120 -22.18 -7.83 -4.48
C GLY A 120 -21.88 -6.62 -3.57
N THR A 121 -22.90 -6.08 -2.92
CA THR A 121 -22.73 -4.97 -1.98
C THR A 121 -22.26 -5.48 -0.62
N VAL A 122 -20.97 -5.31 -0.31
CA VAL A 122 -20.39 -5.66 0.99
C VAL A 122 -19.89 -4.39 1.70
N PRO A 123 -20.38 -4.08 2.91
CA PRO A 123 -19.90 -2.94 3.68
C PRO A 123 -18.39 -2.98 3.91
N GLY A 124 -17.72 -1.84 3.68
CA GLY A 124 -16.28 -1.68 3.90
C GLY A 124 -15.38 -2.18 2.76
N LEU A 125 -15.93 -2.89 1.77
CA LEU A 125 -15.18 -3.27 0.57
C LEU A 125 -15.17 -2.13 -0.43
N LEU A 126 -13.98 -1.70 -0.85
CA LEU A 126 -13.81 -0.78 -1.96
C LEU A 126 -13.84 -1.59 -3.26
N ASP A 127 -15.01 -1.58 -3.91
CA ASP A 127 -15.18 -2.19 -5.23
C ASP A 127 -14.52 -1.32 -6.30
N ARG A 128 -13.39 -1.81 -6.82
CA ARG A 128 -12.58 -1.17 -7.86
C ARG A 128 -12.10 -2.20 -8.89
N LYS A 129 -12.87 -3.27 -9.08
CA LYS A 129 -12.45 -4.43 -9.87
C LYS A 129 -12.14 -4.02 -11.32
N VAL A 130 -10.90 -4.26 -11.76
CA VAL A 130 -10.46 -3.98 -13.14
C VAL A 130 -10.82 -5.12 -14.09
N MET A 131 -10.68 -6.36 -13.60
CA MET A 131 -11.05 -7.59 -14.31
C MET A 131 -11.20 -8.75 -13.31
N LYS A 132 -11.85 -9.85 -13.71
CA LYS A 132 -12.00 -11.04 -12.85
C LYS A 132 -10.80 -11.97 -12.97
N GLY A 133 -9.83 -11.77 -12.09
CA GLY A 133 -8.53 -12.41 -12.16
C GLY A 133 -7.74 -11.99 -13.39
N THR A 134 -6.41 -12.06 -13.32
CA THR A 134 -5.59 -11.82 -14.52
C THR A 134 -5.69 -13.00 -15.48
N ASN A 135 -5.32 -12.81 -16.75
CA ASN A 135 -5.01 -13.93 -17.64
C ASN A 135 -3.85 -14.77 -17.07
N ASN A 136 -3.72 -15.99 -17.58
CA ASN A 136 -2.57 -16.82 -17.30
C ASN A 136 -1.32 -16.29 -18.02
N LEU A 137 -0.41 -15.72 -17.23
CA LEU A 137 0.83 -15.09 -17.71
C LEU A 137 1.81 -16.06 -18.36
N ALA A 138 1.66 -17.38 -18.16
CA ALA A 138 2.46 -18.39 -18.86
C ALA A 138 2.06 -18.55 -20.33
N VAL A 139 0.85 -18.11 -20.71
CA VAL A 139 0.27 -18.28 -22.05
C VAL A 139 0.14 -16.95 -22.78
N THR A 140 -0.28 -15.90 -22.08
CA THR A 140 -0.52 -14.57 -22.66
C THR A 140 -0.31 -13.48 -21.62
N SER A 141 -0.25 -12.22 -22.03
CA SER A 141 -0.14 -11.10 -21.10
C SER A 141 -1.23 -11.14 -20.03
N ALA A 142 -0.85 -11.02 -18.76
CA ALA A 142 -1.73 -11.06 -17.60
C ALA A 142 -2.92 -10.08 -17.72
N MET A 143 -2.70 -8.93 -18.36
CA MET A 143 -3.70 -7.92 -18.64
C MET A 143 -3.25 -7.05 -19.82
N THR A 144 -4.18 -6.26 -20.37
CA THR A 144 -3.85 -5.23 -21.36
C THR A 144 -3.17 -4.04 -20.70
N ARG A 145 -2.46 -3.23 -21.50
CA ARG A 145 -1.86 -2.00 -21.00
C ARG A 145 -2.89 -1.04 -20.39
N SER A 146 -4.08 -0.92 -20.97
CA SER A 146 -5.16 -0.07 -20.43
C SER A 146 -5.63 -0.54 -19.06
N GLN A 147 -5.72 -1.86 -18.84
CA GLN A 147 -6.07 -2.42 -17.53
C GLN A 147 -4.97 -2.17 -16.50
N THR A 148 -3.69 -2.28 -16.89
CA THR A 148 -2.57 -1.90 -16.02
C THR A 148 -2.65 -0.43 -15.63
N GLU A 149 -2.84 0.47 -16.60
CA GLU A 149 -2.93 1.89 -16.35
C GLU A 149 -4.11 2.23 -15.44
N GLN A 150 -5.27 1.59 -15.65
CA GLN A 150 -6.43 1.70 -14.76
C GLN A 150 -6.12 1.24 -13.33
N ALA A 151 -5.50 0.07 -13.14
CA ALA A 151 -5.16 -0.46 -11.82
C ALA A 151 -4.21 0.48 -11.05
N VAL A 152 -3.21 1.05 -11.73
CA VAL A 152 -2.29 2.03 -11.13
C VAL A 152 -3.04 3.30 -10.74
N MET A 153 -3.90 3.81 -11.62
CA MET A 153 -4.67 5.04 -11.35
C MET A 153 -5.65 4.87 -10.19
N ILE A 154 -6.25 3.69 -10.01
CA ILE A 154 -7.08 3.39 -8.82
C ILE A 154 -6.24 3.52 -7.54
N GLY A 155 -5.01 3.00 -7.52
CA GLY A 155 -4.12 3.17 -6.37
C GLY A 155 -3.80 4.64 -6.08
N VAL A 156 -3.64 5.46 -7.13
CA VAL A 156 -3.40 6.90 -7.01
C VAL A 156 -4.65 7.64 -6.49
N GLU A 157 -5.85 7.26 -6.94
CA GLU A 157 -7.10 7.88 -6.48
C GLU A 157 -7.40 7.61 -5.00
N LEU A 158 -6.85 6.52 -4.45
CA LEU A 158 -7.02 6.13 -3.05
C LEU A 158 -6.00 6.81 -2.10
N ALA A 159 -4.90 7.35 -2.64
CA ALA A 159 -3.79 7.94 -1.88
C ALA A 159 -3.96 9.45 -1.69
#